data_AF-A0A402BL86-F1
#
_entry.id   AF-A0A402BL86-F1
#
_cell.length_a   1.000
_cell.length_b   1.000
_cell.length_c   1.000
_cell.angle_alpha   90.00
_cell.angle_beta   90.00
_cell.angle_gamma   90.00
#
_symmetry.space_group_name_H-M   'P 1'
#
loop_
_entity.id
_entity.type
_entity.pdbx_description
1 polymer ?
#
loop_
_entity_poly.entity_id
_entity_poly.type
_entity_poly.pdbx_seq_one_letter_code
_entity_poly.pdbx_strand_id
1 'polypeptide(L)'
;MIPAMSNAHVSAHVRGREQSAAAFPIMRENAIAGALLVFSAQNNYFTPERLELIELFADLIRLAFYDSEDEFYPQETIDLGLMPSWAIQREHLESFRRRVEDEYRRASTEESSSMRELMRVEERVRGQLEDELLKIEGSEESLAI
;
A
#
# COMPACT_ATOMS: atom_id res chain seq x y z
N MET A 1 17.47 -7.49 -4.25
CA MET A 1 17.76 -7.45 -2.81
C MET A 1 17.42 -6.06 -2.35
N ILE A 2 16.18 -5.83 -1.93
CA ILE A 2 15.73 -4.52 -1.46
C ILE A 2 16.28 -4.36 -0.03
N PRO A 3 16.98 -3.27 0.31
CA PRO A 3 17.46 -3.08 1.67
C PRO A 3 16.26 -2.97 2.61
N ALA A 4 16.35 -3.62 3.76
CA ALA A 4 15.40 -3.41 4.86
C ALA A 4 15.58 -1.99 5.40
N MET A 5 14.96 -1.01 4.74
CA MET A 5 14.78 0.32 5.30
C MET A 5 13.80 0.19 6.47
N SER A 6 14.26 0.60 7.64
CA SER A 6 13.42 0.83 8.81
C SER A 6 12.48 1.99 8.50
N ASN A 7 11.45 1.73 7.71
CA ASN A 7 10.38 2.67 7.47
C ASN A 7 9.51 2.65 8.72
N ALA A 8 9.61 3.70 9.52
CA ALA A 8 8.53 4.09 10.40
C ALA A 8 7.30 4.31 9.51
N HIS A 9 6.49 3.27 9.32
CA HIS A 9 5.21 3.37 8.64
C HIS A 9 4.30 4.26 9.49
N VAL A 10 4.35 5.56 9.24
CA VAL A 10 3.33 6.47 9.73
C VAL A 10 2.13 6.24 8.85
N SER A 11 1.24 5.33 9.25
CA SER A 11 -0.10 5.31 8.68
C SER A 11 -0.70 6.69 8.86
N ALA A 12 -1.22 7.27 7.78
CA ALA A 12 -2.07 8.45 7.86
C ALA A 12 -3.33 8.07 8.65
N HIS A 13 -3.24 8.14 9.98
CA HIS A 13 -4.34 7.82 10.86
C HIS A 13 -5.29 9.02 10.84
N VAL A 14 -6.37 8.90 10.08
CA VAL A 14 -7.49 9.85 10.10
C VAL A 14 -8.02 9.90 11.53
N ARG A 15 -7.73 10.99 12.26
CA ARG A 15 -8.14 11.18 13.65
C ARG A 15 -9.61 11.60 13.75
N GLY A 16 -10.52 10.94 13.02
CA GLY A 16 -11.98 11.09 13.12
C GLY A 16 -12.55 12.52 13.09
N ARG A 17 -11.74 13.54 12.80
CA ARG A 17 -12.08 14.96 12.84
C ARG A 17 -11.88 15.62 11.48
N GLU A 18 -11.12 14.97 10.61
CA GLU A 18 -10.90 15.35 9.23
C GLU A 18 -12.22 15.16 8.46
N GLN A 19 -12.74 16.27 7.91
CA GLN A 19 -13.95 16.28 7.09
C GLN A 19 -13.65 16.49 5.60
N SER A 20 -12.42 16.87 5.27
CA SER A 20 -11.92 16.90 3.91
C SER A 20 -10.42 16.61 3.87
N ALA A 21 -9.95 16.08 2.74
CA ALA A 21 -8.54 15.81 2.49
C ALA A 21 -8.18 16.12 1.03
N ALA A 22 -6.92 16.47 0.80
CA ALA A 22 -6.30 16.58 -0.52
C ALA A 22 -4.98 15.80 -0.50
N ALA A 23 -4.67 15.16 -1.63
CA ALA A 23 -3.47 14.36 -1.81
C ALA A 23 -2.84 14.70 -3.16
N PHE A 24 -1.56 15.05 -3.17
CA PHE A 24 -0.80 15.30 -4.39
C PHE A 24 0.48 14.46 -4.40
N PRO A 25 0.74 13.68 -5.46
CA PRO A 25 1.94 12.87 -5.54
C PRO A 25 3.19 13.75 -5.68
N ILE A 26 4.28 13.36 -5.04
CA ILE A 26 5.60 13.98 -5.24
C ILE A 26 6.27 13.23 -6.38
N MET A 27 6.26 13.83 -7.58
CA MET A 27 6.63 13.14 -8.82
C MET A 27 7.85 13.74 -9.49
N ARG A 28 8.77 12.90 -9.98
CA ARG A 28 9.85 13.30 -10.90
C ARG A 28 9.76 12.44 -12.14
N GLU A 29 9.49 13.06 -13.28
CA GLU A 29 9.21 12.35 -14.54
C GLU A 29 8.07 11.33 -14.34
N ASN A 30 8.29 10.04 -14.61
CA ASN A 30 7.29 8.97 -14.43
C ASN A 30 7.49 8.17 -13.12
N ALA A 31 8.16 8.76 -12.12
CA ALA A 31 8.46 8.12 -10.85
C ALA A 31 7.93 8.95 -9.66
N ILE A 32 7.55 8.25 -8.60
CA ILE A 32 6.83 8.78 -7.44
C ILE A 32 7.66 8.52 -6.18
N ALA A 33 7.93 9.56 -5.40
CA ALA A 33 8.60 9.45 -4.10
C ALA A 33 7.64 9.28 -2.93
N GLY A 34 6.36 9.63 -3.13
CA GLY A 34 5.32 9.59 -2.11
C GLY A 34 4.19 10.56 -2.43
N ALA A 35 3.48 11.02 -1.41
CA ALA A 35 2.40 11.99 -1.57
C ALA A 35 2.39 13.04 -0.43
N LEU A 36 2.10 14.29 -0.79
CA LEU A 36 1.74 15.35 0.15
C LEU A 36 0.26 15.20 0.52
N LEU A 37 -0.02 14.83 1.76
CA LEU A 37 -1.37 14.70 2.31
C LEU A 37 -1.70 15.91 3.18
N VAL A 38 -2.83 16.57 2.89
CA VAL A 38 -3.33 17.70 3.66
C VAL A 38 -4.75 17.39 4.12
N PHE A 39 -5.01 17.55 5.41
CA PHE A 39 -6.30 17.28 6.04
C PHE A 39 -6.91 18.56 6.62
N SER A 40 -8.23 18.65 6.59
CA SER A 40 -8.98 19.74 7.23
C SER A 40 -10.19 19.21 7.98
N ALA A 41 -10.47 19.81 9.13
CA ALA A 41 -11.69 19.54 9.90
C ALA A 41 -12.92 20.28 9.36
N GLN A 42 -12.77 21.08 8.31
CA GLN A 42 -13.86 21.76 7.63
C GLN A 42 -14.26 20.98 6.38
N ASN A 43 -15.57 20.83 6.17
CA ASN A 43 -16.08 20.26 4.92
C ASN A 43 -15.81 21.22 3.74
N ASN A 44 -15.58 20.68 2.54
CA ASN A 44 -15.31 21.45 1.31
C ASN A 44 -14.20 22.51 1.46
N TYR A 45 -13.18 22.23 2.28
CA TYR A 45 -12.10 23.18 2.53
C TYR A 45 -11.21 23.42 1.30
N PHE A 46 -11.02 22.43 0.45
CA PHE A 46 -10.09 22.52 -0.68
C PHE A 46 -10.80 23.08 -1.91
N THR A 47 -10.77 24.41 -2.07
CA THR A 47 -11.18 25.10 -3.30
C THR A 47 -10.17 24.84 -4.41
N PRO A 48 -10.51 25.06 -5.70
CA PRO A 48 -9.57 24.91 -6.80
C PRO A 48 -8.24 25.66 -6.59
N GLU A 49 -8.27 26.88 -6.07
CA GLU A 49 -7.07 27.69 -5.83
C GLU A 49 -6.19 27.12 -4.70
N ARG A 50 -6.82 26.49 -3.70
CA ARG A 50 -6.09 25.81 -2.62
C ARG A 50 -5.47 24.51 -3.13
N LEU A 51 -6.15 23.80 -4.02
CA LEU A 51 -5.62 22.60 -4.65
C LEU A 51 -4.40 22.93 -5.51
N GLU A 52 -4.48 23.96 -6.35
CA GLU A 52 -3.36 24.46 -7.15
C GLU A 52 -2.16 24.84 -6.28
N LEU A 53 -2.41 25.50 -5.14
CA LEU A 53 -1.35 25.82 -4.19
C LEU A 53 -0.69 24.57 -3.61
N ILE A 54 -1.47 23.55 -3.24
CA ILE A 54 -0.93 22.29 -2.68
C ILE A 54 -0.13 21.53 -3.74
N GLU A 55 -0.58 21.50 -4.99
CA GLU A 55 0.15 20.93 -6.12
C GLU A 55 1.52 21.60 -6.28
N LEU A 56 1.56 22.94 -6.30
CA LEU A 56 2.81 23.70 -6.36
C LEU A 56 3.73 23.39 -5.17
N PHE A 57 3.19 23.22 -3.97
CA PHE A 57 3.97 22.80 -2.81
C PHE A 57 4.55 21.38 -2.98
N ALA A 58 3.79 20.43 -3.53
CA ALA A 58 4.29 19.09 -3.83
C ALA A 58 5.46 19.13 -4.83
N ASP A 59 5.35 19.97 -5.87
CA ASP A 59 6.41 20.20 -6.85
C ASP A 59 7.67 20.81 -6.24
N LEU A 60 7.51 21.73 -5.27
CA LEU A 60 8.63 22.31 -4.54
C LEU A 60 9.28 21.29 -3.60
N ILE A 61 8.48 20.48 -2.90
CA ILE A 61 8.97 19.43 -1.99
C ILE A 61 9.85 18.43 -2.73
N ARG A 62 9.53 18.10 -3.99
CA ARG A 62 10.36 17.25 -4.84
C ARG A 62 11.83 17.69 -4.89
N LEU A 63 12.11 18.99 -4.81
CA LEU A 63 13.49 19.52 -4.84
C LEU A 63 14.29 19.12 -3.60
N ALA A 64 13.66 18.73 -2.49
CA ALA A 64 14.34 18.20 -1.31
C ALA A 64 14.93 16.80 -1.53
N PHE A 65 14.51 16.10 -2.59
CA PHE A 65 14.93 14.74 -2.97
C PHE A 65 16.01 14.76 -4.08
N TYR A 66 16.79 15.85 -4.17
CA TYR A 66 17.67 16.11 -5.31
C TYR A 66 18.78 15.06 -5.50
N ASP A 67 19.34 14.55 -4.40
CA ASP A 67 20.48 13.62 -4.41
C ASP A 67 20.08 12.13 -4.26
N SER A 68 18.78 11.84 -4.17
CA SER A 68 18.25 10.51 -3.83
C SER A 68 17.45 9.89 -4.98
N GLU A 69 18.15 9.28 -5.94
CA GLU A 69 17.48 8.51 -7.01
C GLU A 69 16.73 7.28 -6.47
N ASP A 70 17.22 6.68 -5.39
CA ASP A 70 16.60 5.50 -4.76
C ASP A 70 15.29 5.82 -4.01
N GLU A 71 14.91 7.09 -3.91
CA GLU A 71 13.67 7.53 -3.25
C GLU A 71 12.49 7.67 -4.22
N PHE A 72 12.71 7.60 -5.54
CA PHE A 72 11.64 7.65 -6.55
C PHE A 72 11.38 6.27 -7.16
N TYR A 73 10.13 5.80 -7.04
CA TYR A 73 9.71 4.50 -7.53
C TYR A 73 8.92 4.63 -8.83
N PRO A 74 9.15 3.78 -9.85
CA PRO A 74 8.29 3.70 -11.02
C PRO A 74 6.83 3.47 -10.62
N GLN A 75 5.88 4.11 -11.29
CA GLN A 75 4.46 4.01 -10.96
C GLN A 75 3.99 2.55 -10.89
N GLU A 76 4.47 1.69 -11.79
CA GLU A 76 4.08 0.27 -11.86
C GLU A 76 4.51 -0.52 -10.62
N THR A 77 5.47 -0.01 -9.85
CA THR A 77 5.95 -0.65 -8.60
C THR A 77 5.04 -0.34 -7.41
N ILE A 78 4.26 0.74 -7.49
CA ILE A 78 3.38 1.22 -6.43
C ILE A 78 1.91 1.26 -6.86
N ASP A 79 1.59 0.62 -7.99
CA ASP A 79 0.22 0.48 -8.48
C ASP A 79 -0.52 -0.50 -7.57
N LEU A 80 -1.15 0.05 -6.53
CA LEU A 80 -1.93 -0.73 -5.57
C LEU A 80 -3.25 -1.12 -6.21
N GLY A 81 -3.56 -2.42 -6.21
CA GLY A 81 -4.89 -2.88 -6.54
C GLY A 81 -5.91 -2.43 -5.49
N LEU A 82 -7.16 -2.26 -5.93
CA LEU A 82 -8.25 -2.00 -5.01
C LEU A 82 -8.46 -3.23 -4.10
N MET A 83 -8.69 -2.94 -2.83
CA MET A 83 -8.89 -3.97 -1.81
C MET A 83 -10.35 -3.99 -1.41
N PRO A 84 -10.94 -5.19 -1.22
CA PRO A 84 -12.32 -5.30 -0.78
C PRO A 84 -12.49 -4.67 0.62
N SER A 85 -13.72 -4.43 1.05
CA SER A 85 -13.95 -3.79 2.36
C SER A 85 -13.27 -4.55 3.52
N TRP A 86 -12.93 -3.84 4.61
CA TRP A 86 -12.33 -4.47 5.80
C TRP A 86 -13.15 -5.66 6.33
N ALA A 87 -14.48 -5.60 6.21
CA ALA A 87 -15.35 -6.69 6.64
C ALA A 87 -15.06 -8.00 5.87
N ILE A 88 -14.82 -7.90 4.56
CA ILE A 88 -14.45 -9.02 3.69
C ILE A 88 -12.99 -9.42 3.95
N GLN A 89 -12.06 -8.46 3.98
CA GLN A 89 -10.65 -8.74 4.24
C GLN A 89 -10.43 -9.54 5.53
N ARG A 90 -11.15 -9.18 6.60
CA ARG A 90 -11.03 -9.84 7.91
C ARG A 90 -11.28 -11.34 7.84
N GLU A 91 -12.28 -11.78 7.07
CA GLU A 91 -12.60 -13.21 6.92
C GLU A 91 -11.42 -13.99 6.29
N HIS A 92 -10.77 -13.41 5.27
CA HIS A 92 -9.61 -14.01 4.64
C HIS A 92 -8.38 -14.00 5.57
N LEU A 93 -8.15 -12.88 6.27
CA LEU A 93 -7.01 -12.69 7.17
C LEU A 93 -7.07 -13.59 8.41
N GLU A 94 -8.26 -13.93 8.92
CA GLU A 94 -8.42 -14.88 10.02
C GLU A 94 -7.86 -16.27 9.68
N SER A 95 -7.86 -16.63 8.40
CA SER A 95 -7.31 -17.91 7.93
C SER A 95 -5.78 -17.92 7.81
N PHE A 96 -5.12 -16.75 7.84
CA PHE A 96 -3.69 -16.59 7.54
C PHE A 96 -2.80 -17.48 8.41
N ARG A 97 -2.92 -17.38 9.74
CA ARG A 97 -2.07 -18.14 10.68
C ARG A 97 -2.16 -19.65 10.43
N ARG A 98 -3.39 -20.15 10.22
CA ARG A 98 -3.63 -21.57 9.93
C ARG A 98 -2.97 -21.98 8.61
N ARG A 99 -3.10 -21.18 7.55
CA ARG A 99 -2.47 -21.44 6.24
C ARG A 99 -0.94 -21.47 6.35
N VAL A 100 -0.37 -20.55 7.12
CA VAL A 100 1.08 -20.51 7.40
C VAL A 100 1.54 -21.77 8.13
N GLU A 101 0.83 -22.20 9.19
CA GLU A 101 1.14 -23.43 9.93
C GLU A 101 1.02 -24.69 9.06
N ASP A 102 0.03 -24.74 8.17
CA ASP A 102 -0.16 -25.85 7.23
C ASP A 102 0.99 -25.93 6.21
N GLU A 103 1.40 -24.80 5.65
CA GLU A 103 2.53 -24.73 4.70
C GLU A 103 3.88 -25.01 5.36
N TYR A 104 4.10 -24.56 6.61
CA TYR A 104 5.29 -24.93 7.37
C TYR A 104 5.40 -26.44 7.59
N ARG A 105 4.28 -27.10 7.94
CA ARG A 105 4.26 -28.56 8.11
C ARG A 105 4.62 -29.27 6.81
N ARG A 106 4.06 -28.84 5.68
CA ARG A 106 4.36 -29.39 4.35
C ARG A 106 5.83 -29.23 3.98
N ALA A 107 6.38 -28.03 4.17
CA ALA A 107 7.78 -27.75 3.88
C ALA A 107 8.74 -28.55 4.77
N SER A 108 8.40 -28.80 6.05
CA SER A 108 9.25 -29.59 6.95
C SER A 108 9.30 -31.09 6.63
N THR A 109 8.29 -31.61 5.94
CA THR A 109 8.24 -33.04 5.55
C THR A 109 9.03 -33.35 4.29
N GLU A 110 9.48 -32.32 3.56
CA GLU A 110 10.37 -32.48 2.42
C GLU A 110 11.83 -32.60 2.92
N GLU A 111 12.45 -33.75 2.67
CA GLU A 111 13.75 -34.20 3.20
C GLU A 111 14.95 -33.29 2.86
N SER A 112 14.74 -32.22 2.08
CA SER A 112 15.78 -31.29 1.59
C SER A 112 15.48 -29.81 1.84
N SER A 113 14.43 -29.48 2.58
CA SER A 113 14.03 -28.08 2.76
C SER A 113 15.07 -27.27 3.51
N SER A 114 15.57 -26.24 2.83
CA SER A 114 16.55 -25.32 3.37
C SER A 114 15.91 -24.32 4.35
N MET A 115 16.68 -23.84 5.33
CA MET A 115 16.26 -22.78 6.27
C MET A 115 15.73 -21.52 5.53
N ARG A 116 16.24 -21.25 4.32
CA ARG A 116 15.82 -20.12 3.48
C ARG A 116 14.42 -20.31 2.88
N GLU A 117 14.01 -21.55 2.60
CA GLU A 117 12.66 -21.85 2.07
C GLU A 117 11.59 -21.73 3.14
N LEU A 118 11.93 -22.05 4.38
CA LEU A 118 11.05 -21.83 5.54
C LEU A 118 10.78 -20.34 5.74
N MET A 119 11.78 -19.45 5.58
CA MET A 119 11.56 -18.00 5.68
C MET A 119 10.62 -17.42 4.60
N ARG A 120 10.45 -18.10 3.47
CA ARG A 120 9.57 -17.67 2.37
C ARG A 120 8.14 -18.21 2.47
N VAL A 121 7.83 -19.03 3.48
CA VAL A 121 6.48 -19.59 3.66
C VAL A 121 5.48 -18.47 3.86
N GLU A 122 5.76 -17.53 4.75
CA GLU A 122 4.88 -16.39 5.02
C GLU A 122 4.69 -15.49 3.80
N GLU A 123 5.76 -15.21 3.05
CA GLU A 123 5.68 -14.41 1.81
C GLU A 123 4.76 -15.05 0.78
N ARG A 124 4.82 -16.38 0.60
CA ARG A 124 3.95 -17.11 -0.32
C ARG A 124 2.50 -17.09 0.14
N VAL A 125 2.24 -17.39 1.41
CA VAL A 125 0.87 -17.40 1.94
C VAL A 125 0.25 -15.99 1.89
N ARG A 126 1.05 -14.96 2.15
CA ARG A 126 0.63 -13.56 1.99
C ARG A 126 0.28 -13.26 0.53
N GLY A 127 1.15 -13.60 -0.41
CA GLY A 127 0.88 -13.38 -1.85
C GLY A 127 -0.37 -14.10 -2.34
N GLN A 128 -0.63 -15.33 -1.87
CA GLN A 128 -1.86 -16.05 -2.20
C GLN A 128 -3.12 -15.36 -1.66
N LEU A 129 -3.08 -14.86 -0.41
CA LEU A 129 -4.19 -14.10 0.15
C LEU A 129 -4.42 -12.79 -0.58
N GLU A 130 -3.34 -12.09 -0.94
CA GLU A 130 -3.40 -10.86 -1.73
C GLU A 130 -4.05 -11.11 -3.09
N ASP A 131 -3.63 -12.15 -3.81
CA ASP A 131 -4.24 -12.58 -5.08
C ASP A 131 -5.72 -12.95 -4.93
N GLU A 132 -6.11 -13.58 -3.81
CA GLU A 132 -7.51 -13.91 -3.51
C GLU A 132 -8.32 -12.62 -3.30
N LEU A 133 -7.83 -11.69 -2.49
CA LEU A 133 -8.51 -10.44 -2.18
C LEU A 133 -8.69 -9.56 -3.42
N LEU A 134 -7.65 -9.43 -4.25
CA LEU A 134 -7.69 -8.68 -5.50
C LEU A 134 -8.72 -9.23 -6.50
N LYS A 135 -9.03 -10.53 -6.46
CA LYS A 135 -10.03 -11.15 -7.35
C LYS A 135 -11.47 -10.94 -6.91
N ILE A 136 -11.72 -10.71 -5.62
CA ILE A 136 -13.09 -10.57 -5.08
C ILE A 136 -13.76 -9.32 -5.66
N GLU A 137 -13.01 -8.22 -5.78
CA GLU A 137 -13.55 -6.96 -6.31
C GLU A 137 -13.91 -7.05 -7.80
N GLY A 138 -13.21 -7.89 -8.57
CA GLY A 138 -13.58 -8.21 -9.95
C GLY A 138 -14.94 -8.90 -10.11
N SER A 139 -15.62 -9.27 -9.01
CA SER A 139 -16.90 -9.99 -9.02
C SER A 139 -18.11 -9.21 -8.51
N GLU A 140 -17.94 -8.17 -7.67
CA GLU A 140 -19.09 -7.50 -7.01
C GLU A 140 -19.38 -6.05 -7.47
N GLU A 141 -18.49 -5.37 -8.19
CA GLU A 141 -18.78 -4.01 -8.71
C GLU A 141 -19.25 -3.94 -10.17
N SER A 142 -19.52 -5.09 -10.83
CA SER A 142 -20.09 -5.12 -12.19
C SER A 142 -21.60 -4.79 -12.26
N LEU A 143 -22.28 -4.48 -11.15
CA LEU A 143 -23.74 -4.30 -11.10
C LEU A 143 -24.23 -2.94 -10.59
N ALA A 144 -23.38 -1.93 -10.46
CA ALA A 144 -23.82 -0.58 -10.12
C ALA A 144 -23.12 0.51 -10.95
N ILE A 145 -23.40 0.51 -12.25
CA ILE A 145 -23.38 1.73 -13.09
C ILE A 145 -24.72 1.86 -13.78
#